data_AF-A0A9W9P0L0-F1
#
_entry.id   AF-A0A9W9P0L0-F1
#
_cell.length_a   1.000
_cell.length_b   1.000
_cell.length_c   1.000
_cell.angle_alpha   90.00
_cell.angle_beta   90.00
_cell.angle_gamma   90.00
#
_symmetry.space_group_name_H-M   'P 1'
#
loop_
_entity.id
_entity.type
_entity.pdbx_description
1 polymer ?
#
loop_
_entity_poly.entity_id
_entity_poly.type
_entity_poly.pdbx_seq_one_letter_code
_entity_poly.pdbx_strand_id
1 'polypeptide(L)'
;MIGPEIFSSERNGKQLQWPNLTTFKLHYKAATPAGEWLFDRDPRWIQPSPPNSPPYPGSDNEWNEEYETPLEDWREALFRSHPLPALNDLYLAAGRAACHMPKLESMLLEGDVSNDRGLDHVVDDSSVAKHEFEYDRSCGRATWVSTSAFHVTDEIREVWNAVARFHGHDEAKISVRLT
;
A
#
# COMPACT_ATOMS: atom_id res chain seq x y z
N MET A 1 -8.15 10.36 1.23
CA MET A 1 -7.98 9.27 2.20
C MET A 1 -9.12 8.30 1.95
N ILE A 2 -8.86 7.00 1.92
CA ILE A 2 -9.86 5.96 1.61
C ILE A 2 -9.65 4.84 2.62
N GLY A 3 -10.71 4.36 3.26
CA GLY A 3 -10.70 3.19 4.12
C GLY A 3 -11.63 2.08 3.60
N PRO A 4 -11.79 0.98 4.36
CA PRO A 4 -12.59 -0.18 3.99
C PRO A 4 -14.08 0.13 3.72
N GLU A 5 -14.57 1.27 4.19
CA GLU A 5 -15.93 1.77 3.97
C GLU A 5 -16.27 1.98 2.49
N ILE A 6 -15.28 2.17 1.60
CA ILE A 6 -15.52 2.25 0.15
C ILE A 6 -16.16 0.96 -0.41
N PHE A 7 -15.83 -0.18 0.21
CA PHE A 7 -16.38 -1.49 -0.11
C PHE A 7 -17.66 -1.78 0.67
N SER A 8 -17.92 -1.01 1.72
CA SER A 8 -18.91 -1.27 2.76
C SER A 8 -19.92 -0.13 2.82
N SER A 9 -20.70 0.08 1.75
CA SER A 9 -21.93 0.89 1.88
C SER A 9 -23.13 -0.04 1.87
N GLU A 10 -23.64 -0.36 3.06
CA GLU A 10 -25.00 -0.87 3.18
C GLU A 10 -25.97 0.29 2.88
N ARG A 11 -26.40 0.40 1.62
CA ARG A 11 -27.52 1.30 1.31
C ARG A 11 -28.80 0.53 1.58
N ASN A 12 -29.42 0.80 2.73
CA ASN A 12 -30.67 0.18 3.19
C ASN A 12 -30.56 -1.32 3.53
N GLY A 13 -29.48 -1.75 4.19
CA GLY A 13 -29.29 -3.16 4.60
C GLY A 13 -29.09 -4.13 3.43
N LYS A 14 -28.80 -3.61 2.23
CA LYS A 14 -28.42 -4.39 1.06
C LYS A 14 -26.96 -4.13 0.73
N GLN A 15 -26.21 -5.22 0.56
CA GLN A 15 -24.85 -5.20 0.06
C GLN A 15 -24.81 -4.50 -1.31
N LEU A 16 -23.84 -3.59 -1.50
CA LEU A 16 -23.53 -3.05 -2.82
C LEU A 16 -23.21 -4.19 -3.79
N GLN A 17 -23.86 -4.18 -4.94
CA GLN A 17 -23.60 -5.12 -6.03
C GLN A 17 -22.99 -4.36 -7.20
N TRP A 18 -21.94 -4.92 -7.78
CA TRP A 18 -21.31 -4.38 -8.99
C TRP A 18 -21.35 -5.43 -10.11
N PRO A 19 -22.53 -5.75 -10.65
CA PRO A 19 -22.73 -6.90 -11.55
C PRO A 19 -22.00 -6.79 -12.89
N ASN A 20 -21.58 -5.58 -13.27
CA ASN A 20 -20.91 -5.29 -14.54
C ASN A 20 -19.47 -4.78 -14.38
N LEU A 21 -18.95 -4.69 -13.15
CA LEU A 21 -17.60 -4.19 -12.94
C LEU A 21 -16.59 -5.27 -13.31
N THR A 22 -15.71 -4.97 -14.26
CA THR A 22 -14.66 -5.86 -14.76
C THR A 22 -13.29 -5.51 -14.20
N THR A 23 -13.04 -4.24 -13.89
CA THR A 23 -11.75 -3.78 -13.38
C THR A 23 -11.97 -2.82 -12.23
N PHE A 24 -11.23 -3.01 -11.15
CA PHE A 24 -11.21 -2.08 -10.03
C PHE A 24 -9.78 -1.66 -9.73
N LYS A 25 -9.54 -0.35 -9.64
CA LYS A 25 -8.24 0.21 -9.26
C LYS A 25 -8.42 1.22 -8.15
N LEU A 26 -7.64 1.08 -7.08
CA LEU A 26 -7.64 1.97 -5.94
C LEU A 26 -6.22 2.41 -5.62
N HIS A 27 -5.99 3.72 -5.61
CA HIS A 27 -4.78 4.30 -5.03
C HIS A 27 -5.18 4.91 -3.67
N TYR A 28 -4.58 4.44 -2.58
CA TYR A 28 -4.90 4.89 -1.24
C TYR A 28 -3.67 5.50 -0.55
N LYS A 29 -3.92 6.47 0.33
CA LYS A 29 -2.86 7.14 1.09
C LYS A 29 -2.40 6.27 2.26
N ALA A 30 -1.22 6.55 2.79
CA ALA A 30 -0.67 5.85 3.94
C ALA A 30 -1.49 5.96 5.24
N ALA A 31 -2.55 6.77 5.27
CA ALA A 31 -3.46 6.90 6.40
C ALA A 31 -4.94 6.83 5.97
N THR A 32 -5.76 6.26 6.86
CA THR A 32 -7.22 6.18 6.72
C THR A 32 -7.87 7.55 6.93
N PRO A 33 -9.15 7.75 6.54
CA PRO A 33 -9.87 8.99 6.83
C PRO A 33 -9.99 9.31 8.32
N ALA A 34 -9.93 8.31 9.20
CA ALA A 34 -9.92 8.47 10.65
C ALA A 34 -8.55 8.91 11.21
N GLY A 35 -7.51 9.00 10.36
CA GLY A 35 -6.15 9.36 10.76
C GLY A 35 -5.31 8.19 11.26
N GLU A 36 -5.78 6.95 11.12
CA GLU A 36 -4.99 5.76 11.46
C GLU A 36 -3.99 5.46 10.35
N TRP A 37 -2.75 5.16 10.73
CA TRP A 37 -1.71 4.81 9.78
C TRP A 37 -1.89 3.37 9.27
N LEU A 38 -1.85 3.20 7.95
CA LEU A 38 -1.80 1.90 7.27
C LEU A 38 -0.37 1.37 7.19
N PHE A 39 0.61 2.24 7.35
CA PHE A 39 2.03 1.90 7.30
C PHE A 39 2.79 2.54 8.46
N ASP A 40 3.84 1.86 8.92
CA ASP A 40 4.81 2.38 9.86
C ASP A 40 6.17 2.63 9.20
N ARG A 41 7.07 3.28 9.93
CA ARG A 41 8.45 3.45 9.51
C ARG A 41 9.10 2.09 9.28
N ASP A 42 9.74 1.96 8.13
CA ASP A 42 10.46 0.75 7.80
C ASP A 42 11.90 0.84 8.31
N PRO A 43 12.32 -0.03 9.23
CA PRO A 43 13.65 0.07 9.86
C PRO A 43 14.81 -0.17 8.88
N ARG A 44 14.53 -0.72 7.68
CA ARG A 44 15.55 -0.92 6.64
C ARG A 44 15.91 0.37 5.92
N TRP A 45 15.02 1.36 5.99
CA TRP A 45 15.31 2.71 5.55
C TRP A 45 16.08 3.38 6.69
N ILE A 46 17.39 3.15 6.68
CA ILE A 46 18.33 3.79 7.59
C ILE A 46 18.13 5.30 7.44
N GLN A 47 17.84 5.98 8.54
CA GLN A 47 17.81 7.44 8.53
C GLN A 47 19.13 7.93 7.96
N PRO A 48 19.14 8.88 7.00
CA PRO A 48 20.37 9.56 6.65
C PRO A 48 21.08 9.96 7.94
N SER A 49 22.38 9.70 8.01
CA SER A 49 23.17 10.14 9.15
C SER A 49 22.95 11.65 9.33
N PRO A 50 22.94 12.15 10.58
CA PRO A 50 22.86 13.59 10.79
C PRO A 50 23.90 14.33 9.94
N PRO A 51 23.67 15.60 9.54
CA PRO A 51 24.49 16.36 8.58
C PRO A 51 25.95 16.62 9.01
N ASN A 52 26.46 15.88 9.99
CA ASN A 52 27.87 15.85 10.38
C ASN A 52 28.73 14.96 9.47
N SER A 53 28.27 14.63 8.26
CA SER A 53 29.21 14.28 7.20
C SER A 53 29.88 15.59 6.79
N PRO A 54 31.19 15.78 7.06
CA PRO A 54 31.84 17.03 6.72
C PRO A 54 31.63 17.30 5.23
N PRO A 55 31.26 18.53 4.84
CA PRO A 55 31.07 18.85 3.44
C PRO A 55 32.38 18.53 2.71
N TYR A 56 32.25 18.02 1.48
CA TYR A 56 33.37 17.84 0.56
C TYR A 56 34.36 19.01 0.69
N PRO A 57 35.66 18.76 0.84
CA PRO A 57 36.63 19.84 1.07
C PRO A 57 36.62 20.78 -0.14
N GLY A 58 36.01 21.95 0.01
CA GLY A 58 35.90 22.96 -1.05
C GLY A 58 34.60 23.77 -1.13
N SER A 59 33.60 23.58 -0.25
CA SER A 59 32.42 24.48 -0.21
C SER A 59 32.58 25.56 0.85
N ASP A 60 32.90 26.78 0.41
CA ASP A 60 33.00 27.99 1.24
C ASP A 60 31.63 28.54 1.64
N ASN A 61 30.75 27.69 2.17
CA ASN A 61 29.48 28.15 2.69
C ASN A 61 29.58 28.30 4.21
N GLU A 62 29.66 29.55 4.65
CA GLU A 62 29.33 30.00 6.00
C GLU A 62 27.87 29.61 6.31
N TRP A 63 27.65 28.39 6.77
CA TRP A 63 26.32 27.92 7.14
C TRP A 63 25.99 28.36 8.57
N ASN A 64 24.93 29.16 8.68
CA ASN A 64 24.28 29.57 9.93
C ASN A 64 23.96 28.35 10.83
N GLU A 65 24.33 28.46 12.09
CA GLU A 65 24.13 27.50 13.18
C GLU A 65 22.65 27.33 13.66
N GLU A 66 21.62 27.83 12.98
CA GLU A 66 20.32 28.06 13.65
C GLU A 66 19.06 27.37 13.09
N TYR A 67 19.16 26.37 12.19
CA TYR A 67 17.96 25.61 11.81
C TYR A 67 18.26 24.12 11.64
N GLU A 68 18.56 23.44 12.75
CA GLU A 68 18.34 22.00 12.83
C GLU A 68 16.84 21.75 12.65
N THR A 69 16.44 21.38 11.44
CA THR A 69 15.08 20.92 11.17
C THR A 69 14.83 19.73 12.10
N PRO A 70 13.77 19.71 12.93
CA PRO A 70 13.46 18.57 13.78
C PRO A 70 13.46 17.30 12.95
N LEU A 71 13.98 16.19 13.48
CA LEU A 71 14.09 14.93 12.74
C LEU A 71 12.73 14.48 12.17
N GLU A 72 11.60 14.84 12.79
CA GLU A 72 10.27 14.54 12.26
C GLU A 72 9.94 15.25 10.95
N ASP A 73 10.57 16.40 10.68
CA ASP A 73 10.36 17.23 9.49
C ASP A 73 11.29 16.85 8.33
N TRP A 74 12.19 15.87 8.55
CA TRP A 74 13.10 15.40 7.51
C TRP A 74 12.34 14.56 6.49
N ARG A 75 12.52 14.87 5.21
CA ARG A 75 11.89 14.13 4.10
C ARG A 75 12.10 12.63 4.21
N GLU A 76 13.27 12.20 4.70
CA GLU A 76 13.60 10.78 4.88
C GLU A 76 13.03 10.12 6.15
N ALA A 77 12.69 10.91 7.18
CA ALA A 77 12.05 10.42 8.40
C ALA A 77 10.51 10.33 8.29
N LEU A 78 9.94 10.81 7.18
CA LEU A 78 8.51 10.80 6.87
C LEU A 78 8.04 9.49 6.22
N PHE A 79 8.94 8.58 5.84
CA PHE A 79 8.57 7.38 5.10
C PHE A 79 7.93 6.33 6.01
N ARG A 80 6.67 6.03 5.71
CA ARG A 80 5.92 4.92 6.30
C ARG A 80 5.62 3.91 5.20
N SER A 81 6.44 2.87 5.12
CA SER A 81 6.38 1.84 4.09
C SER A 81 6.27 0.43 4.64
N HIS A 82 6.36 0.26 5.96
CA HIS A 82 6.16 -1.02 6.63
C HIS A 82 4.66 -1.28 6.84
N PRO A 83 4.05 -2.29 6.20
CA PRO A 83 2.62 -2.55 6.34
C PRO A 83 2.20 -2.79 7.79
N LEU A 84 1.15 -2.10 8.25
CA LEU A 84 0.54 -2.35 9.56
C LEU A 84 -0.67 -3.29 9.46
N PRO A 85 -1.06 -3.98 10.55
CA PRO A 85 -2.23 -4.85 10.57
C PRO A 85 -3.54 -4.21 10.09
N ALA A 86 -3.69 -2.88 10.22
CA ALA A 86 -4.85 -2.13 9.74
C ALA A 86 -5.08 -2.29 8.22
N LEU A 87 -4.05 -2.61 7.43
CA LEU A 87 -4.22 -2.94 6.01
C LEU A 87 -5.05 -4.21 5.76
N ASN A 88 -5.08 -5.13 6.73
CA ASN A 88 -5.85 -6.35 6.59
C ASN A 88 -7.34 -6.06 6.42
N ASP A 89 -7.86 -5.06 7.14
CA ASP A 89 -9.27 -4.66 7.05
C ASP A 89 -9.61 -4.18 5.63
N LEU A 90 -8.69 -3.46 4.97
CA LEU A 90 -8.85 -3.05 3.58
C LEU A 90 -8.92 -4.25 2.64
N TYR A 91 -8.01 -5.22 2.80
CA TYR A 91 -7.99 -6.43 1.97
C TYR A 91 -9.17 -7.36 2.20
N LEU A 92 -9.64 -7.47 3.45
CA LEU A 92 -10.84 -8.22 3.79
C LEU A 92 -12.09 -7.56 3.18
N ALA A 93 -12.22 -6.24 3.32
CA ALA A 93 -13.33 -5.51 2.74
C ALA A 93 -13.34 -5.62 1.20
N ALA A 94 -12.18 -5.49 0.56
CA ALA A 94 -12.04 -5.67 -0.88
C ALA A 94 -12.44 -7.07 -1.35
N GLY A 95 -11.98 -8.12 -0.67
CA GLY A 95 -12.33 -9.50 -1.01
C GLY A 95 -13.82 -9.79 -0.79
N ARG A 96 -14.41 -9.32 0.31
CA ARG A 96 -15.86 -9.43 0.55
C ARG A 96 -16.67 -8.73 -0.54
N ALA A 97 -16.24 -7.54 -0.97
CA ALA A 97 -16.87 -6.83 -2.07
C ALA A 97 -16.72 -7.59 -3.41
N ALA A 98 -15.55 -8.18 -3.68
CA ALA A 98 -15.29 -8.95 -4.89
C ALA A 98 -16.22 -10.17 -5.05
N CYS A 99 -16.69 -10.78 -3.94
CA CYS A 99 -17.74 -11.82 -3.97
C CYS A 99 -19.08 -11.33 -4.56
N HIS A 100 -19.26 -10.03 -4.74
CA HIS A 100 -20.45 -9.42 -5.36
C HIS A 100 -20.14 -8.76 -6.72
N MET A 101 -19.00 -9.12 -7.34
CA MET A 101 -18.54 -8.62 -8.62
C MET A 101 -18.39 -9.77 -9.65
N PRO A 102 -19.50 -10.37 -10.14
CA PRO A 102 -19.47 -11.58 -10.97
C PRO A 102 -18.69 -11.46 -12.29
N LYS A 103 -18.44 -10.24 -12.77
CA LYS A 103 -17.67 -9.97 -13.99
C LYS A 103 -16.26 -9.43 -13.72
N LEU A 104 -15.82 -9.34 -12.47
CA LEU A 104 -14.50 -8.82 -12.13
C LEU A 104 -13.43 -9.69 -12.81
N GLU A 105 -12.57 -9.06 -13.60
CA GLU A 105 -11.41 -9.66 -14.27
C GLU A 105 -10.13 -9.35 -13.50
N SER A 106 -10.01 -8.12 -13.00
CA SER A 106 -8.84 -7.69 -12.22
C SER A 106 -9.16 -6.66 -11.14
N MET A 107 -8.40 -6.70 -10.04
CA MET A 107 -8.44 -5.70 -8.98
C MET A 107 -7.02 -5.31 -8.59
N LEU A 108 -6.73 -4.01 -8.53
CA LEU A 108 -5.46 -3.45 -8.09
C LEU A 108 -5.70 -2.48 -6.93
N LEU A 109 -5.02 -2.69 -5.81
CA LEU A 109 -4.99 -1.75 -4.69
C LEU A 109 -3.53 -1.34 -4.46
N GLU A 110 -3.24 -0.06 -4.59
CA GLU A 110 -1.89 0.49 -4.52
C GLU A 110 -1.80 1.52 -3.38
N GLY A 111 -0.89 1.27 -2.45
CA GLY A 111 -0.56 2.17 -1.37
C GLY A 111 0.43 3.23 -1.84
N ASP A 112 0.05 4.49 -1.69
CA ASP A 112 0.94 5.63 -1.85
C ASP A 112 1.85 5.72 -0.62
N VAL A 113 2.94 4.96 -0.69
CA VAL A 113 4.00 4.85 0.34
C VAL A 113 5.25 5.66 -0.04
N SER A 114 5.23 6.36 -1.17
CA SER A 114 6.33 7.18 -1.70
C SER A 114 5.92 8.63 -1.88
N ASN A 115 6.79 9.58 -1.52
CA ASN A 115 6.50 11.00 -1.70
C ASN A 115 6.87 11.46 -3.12
N ASP A 116 6.23 10.93 -4.16
CA ASP A 116 6.36 11.53 -5.49
C ASP A 116 5.40 12.71 -5.65
N ARG A 117 5.68 13.75 -4.86
CA ARG A 117 5.21 15.10 -5.16
C ARG A 117 6.38 15.91 -5.69
N GLY A 118 6.82 15.59 -6.91
CA GLY A 118 7.33 16.58 -7.83
C GLY A 118 8.82 16.56 -8.16
N LEU A 119 9.44 15.39 -8.30
CA LEU A 119 10.77 15.29 -8.92
C LEU A 119 10.78 14.16 -9.94
N ASP A 120 10.24 14.46 -11.12
CA ASP A 120 10.33 13.64 -12.35
C ASP A 120 11.78 13.40 -12.81
N HIS A 121 12.77 13.99 -12.15
CA HIS A 121 14.16 13.93 -12.55
C HIS A 121 15.05 13.80 -11.31
N VAL A 122 15.92 12.79 -11.35
CA VAL A 122 17.08 12.56 -10.44
C VAL A 122 16.79 11.71 -9.19
N VAL A 123 16.29 10.48 -9.33
CA VAL A 123 16.80 9.34 -8.54
C VAL A 123 16.69 8.07 -9.40
N ASP A 124 17.77 7.28 -9.42
CA ASP A 124 17.89 5.98 -10.07
C ASP A 124 16.77 5.00 -9.61
N ASP A 125 16.23 4.26 -10.58
CA ASP A 125 14.92 3.58 -10.62
C ASP A 125 14.85 2.27 -9.79
N SER A 126 15.39 2.24 -8.56
CA SER A 126 15.52 0.96 -7.84
C SER A 126 15.21 0.95 -6.34
N SER A 127 14.64 1.99 -5.76
CA SER A 127 14.31 1.96 -4.32
C SER A 127 12.98 2.58 -3.92
N VAL A 128 12.08 2.95 -4.84
CA VAL A 128 10.79 3.52 -4.43
C VAL A 128 10.03 2.50 -3.57
N ALA A 129 9.76 2.86 -2.31
CA ALA A 129 8.94 2.04 -1.43
C ALA A 129 7.61 1.74 -2.13
N LYS A 130 7.15 0.50 -2.05
CA LYS A 130 5.96 0.01 -2.74
C LYS A 130 5.15 -0.89 -1.83
N HIS A 131 3.83 -0.77 -1.92
CA HIS A 131 2.91 -1.77 -1.41
C HIS A 131 1.69 -1.85 -2.31
N GLU A 132 1.51 -2.99 -2.98
CA GLU A 132 0.41 -3.23 -3.90
C GLU A 132 -0.21 -4.62 -3.67
N PHE A 133 -1.47 -4.71 -4.05
CA PHE A 133 -2.22 -5.94 -4.14
C PHE A 133 -2.85 -6.05 -5.52
N GLU A 134 -2.73 -7.22 -6.13
CA GLU A 134 -3.36 -7.54 -7.41
C GLU A 134 -4.15 -8.86 -7.33
N TYR A 135 -5.40 -8.83 -7.79
CA TYR A 135 -6.18 -10.01 -8.11
C TYR A 135 -6.34 -10.15 -9.63
N ASP A 136 -6.06 -11.35 -10.14
CA ASP A 136 -6.21 -11.72 -11.54
C ASP A 136 -7.16 -12.93 -11.64
N ARG A 137 -8.35 -12.70 -12.17
CA ARG A 137 -9.37 -13.74 -12.33
C ARG A 137 -8.96 -14.83 -13.30
N SER A 138 -8.17 -14.55 -14.33
CA SER A 138 -7.86 -15.54 -15.38
C SER A 138 -7.21 -16.80 -14.80
N CYS A 139 -6.48 -16.65 -13.69
CA CYS A 139 -5.78 -17.72 -13.01
C CYS A 139 -6.11 -17.84 -11.51
N GLY A 140 -7.10 -17.09 -11.02
CA GLY A 140 -7.53 -17.09 -9.62
C GLY A 140 -6.43 -16.67 -8.66
N ARG A 141 -5.58 -15.71 -9.06
CA ARG A 141 -4.36 -15.35 -8.33
C ARG A 141 -4.54 -14.06 -7.54
N ALA A 142 -4.06 -14.07 -6.31
CA ALA A 142 -4.01 -12.93 -5.41
C ALA A 142 -2.54 -12.69 -5.01
N THR A 143 -1.98 -11.55 -5.39
CA THR A 143 -0.56 -11.23 -5.21
C THR A 143 -0.42 -9.97 -4.39
N TRP A 144 0.40 -10.02 -3.35
CA TRP A 144 0.87 -8.84 -2.64
C TRP A 144 2.32 -8.61 -3.02
N VAL A 145 2.66 -7.38 -3.38
CA VAL A 145 4.04 -6.96 -3.61
C VAL A 145 4.34 -5.83 -2.66
N SER A 146 5.40 -5.95 -1.89
CA SER A 146 5.69 -5.02 -0.82
C SER A 146 7.19 -4.90 -0.66
N THR A 147 7.69 -3.69 -0.46
CA THR A 147 9.10 -3.51 -0.12
C THR A 147 9.38 -4.20 1.20
N SER A 148 8.48 -4.05 2.19
CA SER A 148 8.59 -4.65 3.54
C SER A 148 7.82 -5.96 3.66
N ALA A 149 8.21 -6.81 4.62
CA ALA A 149 7.50 -8.04 4.91
C ALA A 149 6.01 -7.77 5.22
N PHE A 150 5.14 -8.45 4.49
CA PHE A 150 3.70 -8.45 4.71
C PHE A 150 3.23 -9.89 4.94
N HIS A 151 2.45 -10.11 5.98
CA HIS A 151 1.91 -11.42 6.31
C HIS A 151 0.43 -11.49 5.97
N VAL A 152 0.10 -12.32 4.96
CA VAL A 152 -1.29 -12.64 4.62
C VAL A 152 -1.86 -13.56 5.70
N THR A 153 -2.82 -13.03 6.46
CA THR A 153 -3.52 -13.79 7.51
C THR A 153 -4.40 -14.90 6.93
N ASP A 154 -4.77 -15.86 7.79
CA ASP A 154 -5.68 -16.94 7.38
C ASP A 154 -7.05 -16.40 6.96
N GLU A 155 -7.57 -15.36 7.62
CA GLU A 155 -8.84 -14.74 7.24
C GLU A 155 -8.80 -14.12 5.83
N ILE A 156 -7.70 -13.41 5.49
CA ILE A 156 -7.52 -12.88 4.14
C ILE A 156 -7.47 -14.04 3.13
N ARG A 157 -6.75 -15.13 3.46
CA ARG A 157 -6.68 -16.31 2.60
C ARG A 157 -8.06 -16.92 2.37
N GLU A 158 -8.86 -17.10 3.41
CA GLU A 158 -10.22 -17.65 3.31
C GLU A 158 -11.12 -16.80 2.42
N VAL A 159 -11.08 -15.48 2.60
CA VAL A 159 -11.87 -14.55 1.78
C VAL A 159 -11.47 -14.64 0.31
N TRP A 160 -10.17 -14.57 -0.01
CA TRP A 160 -9.73 -14.62 -1.41
C TRP A 160 -9.91 -16.01 -2.03
N ASN A 161 -9.87 -17.09 -1.25
CA ASN A 161 -10.28 -18.42 -1.69
C ASN A 161 -11.77 -18.45 -2.07
N ALA A 162 -12.64 -17.81 -1.29
CA ALA A 162 -14.05 -17.69 -1.63
C ALA A 162 -14.26 -16.89 -2.93
N VAL A 163 -13.51 -15.80 -3.14
CA VAL A 163 -13.54 -15.01 -4.38
C VAL A 163 -13.11 -15.86 -5.58
N ALA A 164 -12.01 -16.61 -5.46
CA ALA A 164 -11.52 -17.49 -6.52
C ALA A 164 -12.55 -18.56 -6.90
N ARG A 165 -13.20 -19.19 -5.89
CA ARG A 165 -14.31 -20.14 -6.08
C ARG A 165 -15.51 -19.53 -6.76
N PHE A 166 -15.91 -18.34 -6.32
CA PHE A 166 -16.99 -17.58 -6.94
C PHE A 166 -16.70 -17.28 -8.43
N HIS A 167 -15.43 -17.11 -8.79
CA HIS A 167 -14.99 -16.88 -10.17
C HIS A 167 -14.63 -18.15 -10.96
N GLY A 168 -14.82 -19.34 -10.40
CA GLY A 168 -14.68 -20.62 -11.08
C GLY A 168 -13.35 -21.37 -10.88
N HIS A 169 -12.57 -21.04 -9.85
CA HIS A 169 -11.33 -21.73 -9.48
C HIS A 169 -11.50 -22.55 -8.20
N ASP A 170 -10.71 -23.61 -7.98
CA ASP A 170 -10.82 -24.42 -6.76
C ASP A 170 -10.45 -23.63 -5.48
N GLU A 171 -9.38 -22.83 -5.59
CA GLU A 171 -8.89 -21.93 -4.54
C GLU A 171 -8.00 -20.82 -5.13
N ALA A 172 -7.65 -19.83 -4.32
CA ALA A 172 -6.79 -18.73 -4.75
C ALA A 172 -5.32 -19.13 -4.74
N LYS A 173 -4.59 -18.79 -5.81
CA LYS A 173 -3.12 -18.85 -5.83
C LYS A 173 -2.60 -17.60 -5.12
N ILE A 174 -2.29 -17.73 -3.84
CA ILE A 174 -1.79 -16.62 -3.01
C ILE A 174 -0.27 -16.54 -3.09
N SER A 175 0.26 -15.35 -3.34
CA SER A 175 1.70 -15.10 -3.28
C SER A 175 2.03 -13.73 -2.68
N VAL A 176 3.14 -13.66 -1.96
CA VAL A 176 3.71 -12.42 -1.44
C VAL A 176 5.11 -12.27 -2.03
N ARG A 177 5.42 -11.12 -2.62
CA ARG A 177 6.71 -10.81 -3.23
C ARG A 177 7.33 -9.62 -2.52
N LEU A 178 8.63 -9.74 -2.24
CA LEU A 178 9.43 -8.62 -1.78
C LEU A 178 10.14 -8.01 -2.99
N THR A 179 10.18 -6.67 -3.02
CA THR A 179 10.92 -5.86 -4.01
C THR A 179 12.05 -5.14 -3.33
#